data_AF-A0A060HJI5-F1
#
_entry.id   AF-A0A060HJI5-F1
#
_cell.length_a   1.000
_cell.length_b   1.000
_cell.length_c   1.000
_cell.angle_alpha   90.00
_cell.angle_beta   90.00
_cell.angle_gamma   90.00
#
_symmetry.space_group_name_H-M   'P 1'
#
loop_
_entity.id
_entity.type
_entity.pdbx_description
1 polymer ?
#
loop_
_entity_poly.entity_id
_entity_poly.type
_entity_poly.pdbx_seq_one_letter_code
_entity_poly.pdbx_strand_id
1 'polypeptide(L)'
;MPNKNNKKKKKTIKFHGQEVEDVVVLYSHTVRDKPDTIAVEEFDAAKDPQVCETVNIQVVSEFVTITFYKDEEANSIVRRELIPAYRIEHIWVRDLRT
;
A
#
# COMPACT_ATOMS: atom_id res chain seq x y z
N MET A 1 19.44 -7.80 -29.12
CA MET A 1 18.58 -6.61 -29.31
C MET A 1 17.65 -6.50 -28.11
N PRO A 2 17.72 -5.47 -27.26
CA PRO A 2 16.81 -5.38 -26.12
C PRO A 2 15.43 -4.88 -26.57
N ASN A 3 14.40 -5.60 -26.12
CA ASN A 3 13.00 -5.45 -26.50
C ASN A 3 12.43 -4.13 -25.94
N LYS A 4 12.19 -3.15 -26.82
CA LYS A 4 11.50 -1.89 -26.48
C LYS A 4 10.00 -2.15 -26.39
N ASN A 5 9.50 -2.45 -25.19
CA ASN A 5 8.10 -2.18 -24.78
C ASN A 5 7.86 -2.54 -23.30
N ASN A 6 8.69 -2.04 -22.38
CA ASN A 6 8.26 -1.92 -20.98
C ASN A 6 7.49 -0.61 -20.82
N LYS A 7 6.27 -0.54 -21.38
CA LYS A 7 5.26 0.33 -20.78
C LYS A 7 5.08 -0.23 -19.37
N LYS A 8 5.68 0.41 -18.35
CA LYS A 8 5.33 0.11 -16.96
C LYS A 8 3.81 0.26 -16.90
N LYS A 9 3.08 -0.86 -16.83
CA LYS A 9 1.64 -0.82 -16.60
C LYS A 9 1.46 0.05 -15.37
N LYS A 10 0.66 1.11 -15.49
CA LYS A 10 0.35 1.98 -14.37
C LYS A 10 -0.32 1.08 -13.33
N LYS A 11 0.27 1.03 -12.13
CA LYS A 11 -0.28 0.33 -10.97
C LYS A 11 -1.61 0.99 -10.60
N THR A 12 -2.64 0.20 -10.39
CA THR A 12 -3.94 0.67 -9.88
C THR A 12 -3.87 0.76 -8.37
N ILE A 13 -4.34 1.87 -7.79
CA ILE A 13 -4.37 2.05 -6.34
C ILE A 13 -5.82 2.11 -5.92
N LYS A 14 -6.16 1.36 -4.86
CA LYS A 14 -7.51 1.31 -4.33
C LYS A 14 -7.52 1.56 -2.83
N PHE A 15 -8.56 2.25 -2.38
CA PHE A 15 -8.93 2.37 -0.98
C PHE A 15 -10.32 1.76 -0.79
N HIS A 16 -10.43 0.74 0.06
CA HIS A 16 -11.67 -0.02 0.25
C HIS A 16 -12.28 -0.56 -1.07
N GLY A 17 -11.42 -0.94 -2.02
CA GLY A 17 -11.85 -1.46 -3.33
C GLY A 17 -12.23 -0.41 -4.37
N GLN A 18 -12.29 0.88 -4.01
CA GLN A 18 -12.51 1.98 -4.93
C GLN A 18 -11.18 2.51 -5.46
N GLU A 19 -11.08 2.75 -6.78
CA GLU A 19 -9.88 3.34 -7.38
C GLU A 19 -9.69 4.79 -6.93
N VAL A 20 -8.46 5.11 -6.53
CA VAL A 20 -8.03 6.43 -6.04
C VAL A 20 -6.71 6.83 -6.71
N GLU A 21 -6.36 8.11 -6.68
CA GLU A 21 -5.08 8.59 -7.21
C GLU A 21 -3.91 8.07 -6.37
N ASP A 22 -4.05 8.09 -5.04
CA ASP A 22 -3.02 7.62 -4.11
C ASP A 22 -3.56 7.38 -2.70
N VAL A 23 -2.83 6.58 -1.91
CA VAL A 23 -3.02 6.41 -0.47
C VAL A 23 -1.67 6.48 0.22
N VAL A 24 -1.55 7.36 1.22
CA VAL A 24 -0.37 7.47 2.08
C VAL A 24 -0.75 7.06 3.50
N VAL A 25 -0.03 6.11 4.08
CA VAL A 25 -0.24 5.60 5.45
C VAL A 25 0.98 5.93 6.29
N LEU A 26 0.79 6.70 7.36
CA LEU A 26 1.80 6.98 8.36
C LEU A 26 1.54 6.10 9.58
N TYR A 27 2.53 5.35 10.03
CA TYR A 27 2.37 4.43 11.15
C TYR A 27 3.63 4.31 12.00
N SER A 28 3.40 4.08 13.28
CA SER A 28 4.45 3.89 14.27
C SER A 28 4.85 2.41 14.37
N HIS A 29 6.13 2.15 14.59
CA HIS A 29 6.61 0.83 14.95
C HIS A 29 7.74 0.91 15.96
N THR A 30 7.88 -0.15 16.76
CA THR A 30 8.97 -0.27 17.73
C THR A 30 10.23 -0.72 17.02
N VAL A 31 11.34 0.00 17.26
CA VAL A 31 12.64 -0.40 16.71
C VAL A 31 13.12 -1.66 17.45
N ARG A 32 13.37 -2.75 16.72
CA ARG A 32 13.75 -4.05 17.30
C ARG A 32 14.92 -3.96 18.29
N ASP A 33 15.94 -3.18 17.94
CA ASP A 33 17.17 -3.07 18.73
C ASP A 33 17.08 -2.03 19.86
N LYS A 34 16.00 -1.23 19.90
CA LYS A 34 15.75 -0.17 20.89
C LYS A 34 14.26 -0.09 21.22
N PRO A 35 13.76 -0.95 22.12
CA PRO A 35 12.32 -1.06 22.39
C PRO A 35 11.68 0.23 22.93
N ASP A 36 12.47 1.11 23.54
CA ASP A 36 11.98 2.42 24.03
C ASP A 36 11.92 3.49 22.92
N THR A 37 12.33 3.15 21.69
CA THR A 37 12.30 4.05 20.53
C THR A 37 11.15 3.68 19.61
N ILE A 38 10.24 4.62 19.42
CA ILE A 38 9.18 4.55 18.40
C ILE A 38 9.71 5.23 17.14
N ALA A 39 9.74 4.50 16.04
CA ALA A 39 10.00 5.04 14.71
C ALA A 39 8.69 5.21 13.96
N VAL A 40 8.61 6.26 13.14
CA VAL A 40 7.47 6.54 12.27
C VAL A 40 7.86 6.18 10.84
N GLU A 41 7.06 5.34 10.20
CA GLU A 41 7.20 4.94 8.80
C GLU A 41 6.07 5.51 7.95
N GLU A 42 6.41 5.87 6.71
CA GLU A 42 5.48 6.30 5.69
C GLU A 42 5.42 5.25 4.57
N PHE A 43 4.22 4.79 4.26
CA PHE A 43 3.92 4.02 3.06
C PHE A 43 3.17 4.90 2.07
N ASP A 44 3.74 5.13 0.89
CA ASP A 44 3.12 5.85 -0.23
C ASP A 44 2.84 4.86 -1.38
N ALA A 45 1.55 4.59 -1.65
CA ALA A 45 1.14 3.57 -2.59
C ALA A 45 1.57 3.88 -4.04
N ALA A 46 1.56 5.16 -4.43
CA ALA A 46 1.98 5.61 -5.75
C ALA A 46 3.49 5.50 -5.97
N LYS A 47 4.30 5.67 -4.92
CA LYS A 47 5.76 5.57 -4.99
C LYS A 47 6.31 4.18 -4.69
N ASP A 48 5.52 3.27 -4.14
CA ASP A 48 5.99 1.94 -3.77
C ASP A 48 6.56 1.18 -4.99
N PRO A 49 7.79 0.62 -4.89
CA PRO A 49 8.49 -0.01 -6.00
C PRO A 49 8.02 -1.43 -6.33
N GLN A 50 7.12 -2.04 -5.54
CA GLN A 50 6.64 -3.40 -5.77
C GLN A 50 5.99 -3.51 -7.15
N VAL A 51 6.52 -4.42 -7.98
CA VAL A 51 5.91 -4.74 -9.27
C VAL A 51 4.66 -5.57 -9.02
N CYS A 52 3.50 -4.96 -9.25
CA CYS A 52 2.17 -5.54 -9.08
C CYS A 52 1.17 -4.79 -9.97
N GLU A 53 -0.01 -5.38 -10.17
CA GLU A 53 -1.11 -4.77 -10.92
C GLU A 53 -1.89 -3.77 -10.06
N THR A 54 -2.33 -4.22 -8.89
CA THR A 54 -3.15 -3.42 -7.97
C THR A 54 -2.54 -3.38 -6.57
N VAL A 55 -2.57 -2.21 -5.94
CA VAL A 55 -2.39 -2.07 -4.49
C VAL A 55 -3.73 -1.66 -3.88
N ASN A 56 -4.30 -2.50 -3.03
CA ASN A 56 -5.55 -2.22 -2.33
C ASN A 56 -5.29 -2.06 -0.84
N ILE A 57 -5.67 -0.91 -0.31
CA ILE A 57 -5.56 -0.57 1.11
C ILE A 57 -6.97 -0.62 1.72
N GLN A 58 -7.14 -1.38 2.79
CA GLN A 58 -8.42 -1.50 3.48
C GLN A 58 -8.24 -1.44 4.98
N VAL A 59 -9.05 -0.63 5.66
CA VAL A 59 -9.19 -0.65 7.12
C VAL A 59 -10.22 -1.74 7.49
N VAL A 60 -9.77 -2.85 8.06
CA VAL A 60 -10.63 -3.99 8.40
C VAL A 60 -10.43 -4.34 9.88
N SER A 61 -11.49 -4.15 10.67
CA SER A 61 -11.45 -4.37 12.11
C SER A 61 -10.29 -3.58 12.76
N GLU A 62 -9.36 -4.28 13.42
CA GLU A 62 -8.22 -3.70 14.11
C GLU A 62 -6.95 -3.56 13.25
N PHE A 63 -7.07 -3.66 11.91
CA PHE A 63 -5.92 -3.60 11.02
C PHE A 63 -6.16 -2.70 9.80
N VAL A 64 -5.10 -2.01 9.39
CA VAL A 64 -4.96 -1.52 8.02
C VAL A 64 -4.22 -2.59 7.24
N THR A 65 -4.87 -3.08 6.19
CA THR A 65 -4.32 -4.11 5.30
C THR A 65 -3.84 -3.44 4.03
N ILE A 66 -2.61 -3.73 3.60
CA ILE A 66 -2.06 -3.29 2.32
C ILE A 66 -1.80 -4.55 1.51
N THR A 67 -2.54 -4.72 0.42
CA THR A 67 -2.45 -5.91 -0.42
C THR A 67 -1.91 -5.56 -1.80
N PHE A 68 -0.85 -6.24 -2.21
CA PHE A 68 -0.25 -6.09 -3.53
C PHE A 68 -0.69 -7.26 -4.41
N TYR A 69 -1.62 -7.04 -5.33
CA TYR A 69 -2.12 -8.04 -6.25
C TYR A 69 -1.27 -8.09 -7.52
N LYS A 70 -0.82 -9.29 -7.89
CA LYS A 70 -0.29 -9.56 -9.23
C LYS A 70 -1.40 -9.50 -10.28
N ASP A 71 -2.58 -10.01 -9.91
CA ASP A 71 -3.84 -10.04 -10.66
C ASP A 71 -4.97 -10.02 -9.63
N GLU A 72 -5.76 -8.96 -9.60
CA GLU A 72 -6.81 -8.76 -8.59
C GLU A 72 -8.04 -9.64 -8.85
N GLU A 73 -8.43 -9.82 -10.11
CA GLU A 73 -9.61 -10.63 -10.49
C GLU A 73 -9.40 -12.10 -10.18
N ALA A 74 -8.18 -12.60 -10.40
CA ALA A 74 -7.78 -13.96 -10.03
C ALA A 74 -7.42 -14.11 -8.54
N ASN A 75 -7.47 -13.03 -7.74
CA ASN A 75 -7.03 -12.99 -6.34
C ASN A 75 -5.57 -13.49 -6.16
N SER A 76 -4.70 -13.18 -7.13
CA SER A 76 -3.28 -13.54 -7.09
C SER A 76 -2.48 -12.47 -6.36
N ILE A 77 -1.94 -12.80 -5.19
CA ILE A 77 -1.28 -11.84 -4.29
C ILE A 77 0.24 -12.01 -4.34
N VAL A 78 0.96 -10.90 -4.44
CA VAL A 78 2.42 -10.85 -4.30
C VAL A 78 2.81 -10.80 -2.83
N ARG A 79 2.25 -9.86 -2.07
CA ARG A 79 2.44 -9.74 -0.62
C ARG A 79 1.24 -9.05 0.02
N ARG A 80 1.09 -9.24 1.32
CA ARG A 80 0.12 -8.53 2.17
C ARG A 80 0.81 -8.08 3.44
N GLU A 81 0.58 -6.83 3.79
CA GLU A 81 1.04 -6.23 5.04
C GLU A 81 -0.18 -5.93 5.92
N LEU A 82 -0.02 -6.17 7.22
CA LEU A 82 -1.04 -5.95 8.23
C LEU A 82 -0.46 -5.00 9.27
N ILE A 83 -0.97 -3.79 9.32
CA ILE A 83 -0.55 -2.77 10.29
C ILE A 83 -1.67 -2.66 11.32
N PRO A 84 -1.41 -2.95 12.62
CA PRO A 84 -2.42 -2.75 13.65
C PRO A 84 -2.93 -1.32 13.67
N ALA A 85 -4.24 -1.13 13.71
CA ALA A 85 -4.89 0.17 13.62
C ALA A 85 -4.43 1.13 14.74
N TYR A 86 -4.15 0.60 15.93
CA TYR A 86 -3.64 1.39 17.06
C TYR A 86 -2.24 2.01 16.81
N ARG A 87 -1.51 1.52 15.80
CA ARG A 87 -0.20 2.06 15.38
C ARG A 87 -0.31 3.09 14.26
N ILE A 88 -1.46 3.17 13.61
CA ILE A 88 -1.69 4.11 12.53
C ILE A 88 -1.76 5.50 13.13
N GLU A 89 -0.93 6.39 12.62
CA GLU A 89 -1.03 7.79 12.95
C GLU A 89 -2.05 8.43 12.02
N HIS A 90 -1.83 8.38 10.71
CA HIS A 90 -2.66 9.06 9.71
C HIS A 90 -2.81 8.20 8.45
N ILE A 91 -3.96 8.34 7.77
CA ILE A 91 -4.19 7.83 6.42
C ILE A 91 -4.68 8.98 5.56
N TRP A 92 -3.96 9.30 4.50
CA TRP A 92 -4.39 10.28 3.50
C TRP A 92 -4.79 9.56 2.22
N VAL A 93 -5.98 9.87 1.73
CA VAL A 93 -6.50 9.35 0.47
C VAL A 93 -6.63 10.51 -0.50
N ARG A 94 -6.07 10.36 -1.70
CA ARG A 94 -6.23 11.30 -2.79
C ARG A 94 -7.18 10.70 -3.81
N ASP A 95 -8.37 11.27 -3.90
CA ASP A 95 -9.37 10.83 -4.88
C ASP A 95 -8.90 11.11 -6.31
N LEU A 96 -9.44 10.34 -7.27
CA LEU A 96 -9.29 10.67 -8.68
C LEU A 96 -9.92 12.04 -8.92
N ARG A 97 -9.18 12.95 -9.56
CA ARG A 97 -9.73 14.24 -10.00
C ARG A 97 -10.83 13.97 -11.04
N THR A 98 -12.09 14.11 -10.63
CA THR A 98 -13.25 14.17 -11.53
C THR A 98 -13.29 15.47 -12.31
#